data_AF-A0AAA9SIC5-F1
#
_entry.id   AF-A0AAA9SIC5-F1
#
_cell.length_a   1.000
_cell.length_b   1.000
_cell.length_c   1.000
_cell.angle_alpha   90.00
_cell.angle_beta   90.00
_cell.angle_gamma   90.00
#
_symmetry.space_group_name_H-M   'P 1'
#
loop_
_entity.id
_entity.type
_entity.pdbx_description
1 polymer ?
#
loop_
_entity_poly.entity_id
_entity_poly.type
_entity_poly.pdbx_seq_one_letter_code
_entity_poly.pdbx_strand_id
1 'polypeptide(L)' 'MITCSKNHGVVVQPAYKDKINITQLGLMNSTITFWNTTLEDEACYKCLFNTFGSGKISGIACLTLFAHSIPSL' A
#
# COMPACT_ATOMS: atom_id res chain seq x y z
N MET A 1 -3.36 -4.85 -6.42
CA MET A 1 -2.11 -5.43 -5.90
C MET A 1 -0.94 -4.63 -6.45
N ILE A 2 0.08 -4.42 -5.61
CA ILE A 2 1.35 -3.81 -5.99
C ILE A 2 2.42 -4.83 -5.66
N THR A 3 3.36 -5.06 -6.58
CA THR A 3 4.48 -5.99 -6.37
C THR A 3 5.80 -5.30 -6.62
N CYS A 4 6.82 -5.70 -5.87
CA CYS A 4 8.18 -5.25 -6.03
C CYS A 4 9.12 -6.45 -6.00
N SER A 5 10.03 -6.55 -6.97
CA SER A 5 11.10 -7.54 -6.98
C SER A 5 12.38 -6.96 -7.59
N LYS A 6 13.54 -7.54 -7.25
CA LYS A 6 14.81 -7.14 -7.86
C LYS A 6 14.84 -7.37 -9.37
N ASN A 7 14.17 -8.43 -9.85
CA ASN A 7 14.28 -8.86 -11.24
C ASN A 7 13.25 -8.19 -12.16
N HIS A 8 12.09 -7.81 -11.64
CA HIS A 8 10.99 -7.22 -12.42
C HIS A 8 10.67 -5.78 -12.04
N GLY A 9 11.39 -5.22 -11.05
CA GLY A 9 11.09 -3.91 -10.51
C GLY A 9 9.71 -3.84 -9.86
N VAL A 10 9.06 -2.68 -10.04
CA VAL A 10 7.74 -2.36 -9.48
C VAL A 10 6.65 -2.60 -10.50
N VAL A 11 5.59 -3.30 -10.09
CA VAL A 11 4.36 -3.45 -10.88
C VAL A 11 3.18 -2.96 -10.06
N VAL A 12 2.47 -1.96 -10.59
CA VAL A 12 1.25 -1.40 -9.99
C VAL A 12 0.06 -1.81 -10.85
N GLN A 13 -0.92 -2.50 -10.26
CA GLN A 13 -2.15 -2.81 -10.97
C GLN A 13 -2.95 -1.55 -11.29
N PRO A 14 -3.71 -1.51 -12.41
CA PRO A 14 -4.43 -0.32 -12.88
C PRO A 14 -5.30 0.36 -11.82
N ALA A 15 -5.97 -0.42 -10.96
CA ALA A 15 -6.82 0.10 -9.89
C ALA A 15 -6.09 0.97 -8.85
N TYR A 16 -4.76 0.84 -8.75
CA TYR A 16 -3.92 1.58 -7.79
C TYR A 16 -2.99 2.57 -8.49
N LYS A 17 -3.05 2.65 -9.81
CA LYS A 17 -2.26 3.60 -10.58
C LYS A 17 -2.66 5.02 -10.15
N ASP A 18 -1.67 5.87 -9.96
CA ASP A 18 -1.82 7.28 -9.56
C ASP A 18 -2.45 7.52 -8.16
N LYS A 19 -2.94 6.47 -7.48
CA LYS A 19 -3.43 6.51 -6.09
C LYS A 19 -2.34 6.22 -5.06
N ILE A 20 -1.43 5.30 -5.38
CA ILE A 20 -0.40 4.81 -4.46
C ILE A 20 0.99 4.99 -5.08
N ASN A 21 1.93 5.47 -4.27
CA ASN A 21 3.35 5.51 -4.60
C ASN A 21 4.16 4.61 -3.67
N ILE A 22 5.23 4.00 -4.18
CA ILE A 22 6.17 3.25 -3.34
C ILE A 22 7.30 4.20 -2.94
N THR A 23 7.34 4.58 -1.67
CA THR A 23 8.32 5.53 -1.13
C THR A 23 9.57 4.85 -0.59
N GLN A 24 9.49 3.55 -0.26
CA GLN A 24 10.64 2.74 0.10
C GLN A 24 10.59 1.39 -0.58
N LEU A 25 11.63 1.11 -1.37
CA LEU A 25 11.81 -0.12 -2.15
C LEU A 25 12.88 -0.99 -1.48
N GLY A 26 12.47 -1.85 -0.57
CA GLY A 26 13.36 -2.78 0.14
C GLY A 26 12.73 -4.14 0.37
N LEU A 27 13.54 -5.19 0.28
CA LEU A 27 13.09 -6.57 0.54
C LEU A 27 12.82 -6.85 2.02
N MET A 28 13.41 -6.06 2.91
CA MET A 28 13.21 -6.14 4.36
C MET A 28 12.17 -5.12 4.83
N ASN A 29 12.21 -3.91 4.26
CA ASN A 29 11.30 -2.81 4.58
C ASN A 29 10.75 -2.24 3.28
N SER A 30 9.42 -2.21 3.16
CA SER A 30 8.72 -1.61 2.03
C SER A 30 7.65 -0.65 2.55
N THR A 31 7.57 0.54 1.97
CA THR A 31 6.58 1.57 2.34
C THR A 31 5.82 2.00 1.11
N ILE A 32 4.49 2.01 1.24
CA ILE A 32 3.58 2.59 0.27
C ILE A 32 2.94 3.84 0.87
N THR A 33 2.68 4.83 0.03
CA THR A 33 2.05 6.09 0.41
C THR A 33 0.84 6.31 -0.48
N PHE A 34 -0.29 6.57 0.15
CA PHE A 34 -1.52 6.96 -0.53
C PHE A 34 -1.53 8.47 -0.68
N TRP A 35 -1.86 8.96 -1.89
CA TRP A 35 -2.00 10.39 -2.17
C TRP A 35 -3.45 10.69 -2.52
N ASN A 36 -3.97 11.83 -2.05
CA ASN A 36 -5.35 12.27 -2.31
C ASN A 36 -6.40 11.18 -1.97
N THR A 37 -6.32 10.63 -0.76
CA THR A 37 -7.21 9.55 -0.30
C THR A 37 -8.66 9.98 -0.26
N THR A 38 -9.54 9.05 -0.63
CA THR A 38 -10.99 9.15 -0.56
C THR A 38 -11.53 8.08 0.40
N LEU A 39 -12.80 8.21 0.84
CA LEU A 39 -13.43 7.19 1.69
C LEU A 39 -13.46 5.80 1.04
N GLU A 40 -13.38 5.70 -0.29
CA GLU A 40 -13.28 4.42 -1.01
C GLU A 40 -11.94 3.69 -0.79
N ASP A 41 -10.91 4.42 -0.35
CA ASP A 41 -9.59 3.85 -0.08
C ASP A 41 -9.50 3.30 1.36
N GLU A 42 -10.54 3.45 2.20
CA GLU A 42 -10.63 2.83 3.52
C GLU A 42 -10.71 1.30 3.41
N ALA A 43 -9.67 0.63 3.89
CA ALA A 43 -9.57 -0.82 3.85
C ALA A 43 -8.43 -1.33 4.74
N CYS A 44 -8.43 -2.64 4.99
CA CYS A 44 -7.27 -3.35 5.52
C CYS A 44 -6.40 -3.89 4.36
N TYR A 45 -5.19 -3.33 4.25
CA TYR A 45 -4.20 -3.68 3.25
C TYR A 45 -3.26 -4.77 3.78
N LYS A 46 -3.13 -5.84 3.00
CA LYS A 46 -2.22 -6.95 3.32
C LYS A 46 -0.88 -6.78 2.61
N CYS A 47 0.19 -6.78 3.40
CA CYS A 47 1.56 -6.85 2.90
C CYS A 47 2.04 -8.31 2.92
N LEU A 48 2.79 -8.72 1.89
CA LEU A 48 3.30 -10.08 1.75
C LEU A 48 4.77 -10.05 1.30
N PHE A 49 5.65 -10.63 2.11
CA PHE A 49 7.04 -10.87 1.78
C PHE A 49 7.24 -12.35 1.46
N ASN A 50 7.81 -12.63 0.29
CA ASN A 50 8.24 -13.98 -0.07
C ASN A 50 9.71 -14.14 0.36
N THR A 51 9.97 -15.02 1.33
CA THR A 51 11.30 -15.29 1.87
C THR A 51 11.71 -16.73 1.54
N PHE A 52 12.83 -16.91 0.86
CA PHE A 52 13.35 -18.24 0.54
C PHE A 52 13.75 -18.96 1.84
N GLY A 53 13.38 -20.23 1.99
CA GLY A 53 13.64 -21.04 3.19
C GLY A 53 12.65 -20.83 4.34
N SER A 54 12.18 -19.60 4.58
CA SER A 54 11.23 -19.28 5.67
C SER A 54 9.77 -19.16 5.22
N GLY A 55 9.50 -19.18 3.90
CA GLY A 55 8.15 -19.18 3.35
C GLY A 55 7.59 -17.78 3.11
N LYS A 56 6.31 -17.57 3.45
CA LYS A 56 5.63 -16.29 3.25
C LYS A 56 5.39 -15.63 4.59
N ILE A 57 5.85 -14.38 4.73
CA ILE A 57 5.58 -13.53 5.90
C ILE A 57 4.56 -12.48 5.49
N SER A 58 3.53 -12.25 6.31
CA SER A 58 2.51 -11.24 6.01
C SER A 58 2.19 -10.36 7.19
N GLY A 59 1.85 -9.11 6.91
CA GLY A 59 1.27 -8.16 7.86
C GLY A 59 -0.01 -7.56 7.29
N ILE A 60 -0.84 -7.00 8.18
CA ILE A 60 -2.06 -6.27 7.81
C ILE A 60 -1.96 -4.87 8.41
N ALA A 61 -2.25 -3.86 7.60
CA ALA A 61 -2.38 -2.48 8.04
C ALA A 61 -3.74 -1.94 7.58
N CYS A 62 -4.52 -1.37 8.48
CA CYS A 62 -5.82 -0.82 8.16
C CYS A 62 -5.75 0.71 8.05
N LEU A 63 -6.26 1.25 6.95
CA LEU A 63 -6.41 2.68 6.72
C LEU A 63 -7.85 3.06 7.04
N THR A 64 -8.05 3.97 7.98
CA THR A 64 -9.35 4.55 8.33
C THR A 64 -9.28 6.05 8.11
N LEU A 65 -10.30 6.62 7.47
CA LEU A 65 -10.34 8.02 7.10
C LEU A 65 -11.47 8.74 7.84
N PHE A 66 -11.19 9.96 8.28
CA PHE A 66 -12.18 10.81 8.94
C PHE A 66 -12.42 12.04 8.09
N ALA A 67 -13.66 12.24 7.65
CA ALA A 67 -14.07 13.48 7.02
C ALA A 67 -14.42 14.50 8.11
N HIS A 68 -13.62 15.56 8.24
CA HIS A 68 -14.01 16.68 9.08
C HIS A 68 -15.01 17.54 8.29
N SER A 69 -16.30 17.43 8.60
CA SER A 69 -17.28 18.40 8.14
C SER A 69 -16.98 19.72 8.82
N ILE A 70 -16.33 20.66 8.12
CA ILE A 70 -16.23 22.04 8.60
C ILE A 70 -17.68 22.55 8.60
N PRO A 71 -18.28 22.88 9.75
CA PRO A 71 -19.58 23.52 9.74
C PRO A 71 -19.41 24.87 9.03
N SER A 72 -20.14 25.07 7.94
CA SER A 72 -20.19 26.35 7.23
C SER A 72 -20.65 27.43 8.21
N LEU A 73 -19.79 28.43 8.45
CA LEU A 73 -20.13 29.64 9.20
C LEU A 73 -20.97 30.59 8.35
#